data_AF-A0A1A6G3E6-F1
#
_entry.id   AF-A0A1A6G3E6-F1
#
_cell.length_a   1.000
_cell.length_b   1.000
_cell.length_c   1.000
_cell.angle_alpha   90.00
_cell.angle_beta   90.00
_cell.angle_gamma   90.00
#
_symmetry.space_group_name_H-M   'P 1'
#
loop_
_entity.id
_entity.type
_entity.pdbx_description
1 polymer ?
#
loop_
_entity_poly.entity_id
_entity_poly.type
_entity_poly.pdbx_seq_one_letter_code
_entity_poly.pdbx_strand_id
1 'polypeptide(L)' 'GEDPLGALHLRGCVVTSVESNPDGKKSDEENLFEIITADEVHYYLQAATPKERTEWIKAIQVASRTGK' A
#
# COMPACT_ATOMS: atom_id res chain seq x y z
N GLY A 1 -9.32 22.94 6.42
CA GLY A 1 -10.03 22.31 5.31
C GLY A 1 -9.95 20.83 5.55
N GLU A 2 -11.09 20.18 5.76
CA GLU A 2 -11.19 18.74 6.00
C GLU A 2 -11.44 17.96 4.70
N ASP A 3 -11.25 18.60 3.55
CA ASP A 3 -11.41 17.93 2.26
C ASP A 3 -10.18 17.08 1.96
N PRO A 4 -10.37 15.83 1.52
CA PRO A 4 -9.26 14.97 1.13
C PRO A 4 -8.55 15.56 -0.09
N LEU A 5 -7.22 15.42 -0.12
CA LEU A 5 -6.39 15.82 -1.28
C LEU A 5 -6.71 14.98 -2.53
N GLY A 6 -7.34 13.82 -2.36
CA GLY A 6 -7.76 12.92 -3.43
C GLY A 6 -8.32 11.61 -2.89
N ALA A 7 -8.56 10.66 -3.80
CA ALA A 7 -9.03 9.32 -3.47
C ALA A 7 -8.37 8.28 -4.40
N LEU A 8 -8.20 7.07 -3.88
CA LEU A 8 -7.68 5.93 -4.64
C LEU A 8 -8.79 4.87 -4.76
N HIS A 9 -9.14 4.51 -5.99
CA HIS A 9 -10.14 3.49 -6.23
C HIS A 9 -9.56 2.09 -5.98
N LEU A 10 -10.06 1.39 -4.96
CA LEU A 10 -9.52 0.10 -4.55
C LEU A 10 -10.10 -1.08 -5.33
N ARG A 11 -11.22 -0.91 -6.03
CA ARG A 11 -11.81 -2.01 -6.81
C ARG A 11 -10.82 -2.46 -7.89
N GLY A 12 -10.50 -3.75 -7.90
CA GLY A 12 -9.55 -4.32 -8.85
C GLY A 12 -8.10 -3.96 -8.60
N CYS A 13 -7.77 -3.29 -7.47
CA CYS A 13 -6.38 -3.03 -7.14
C CYS A 13 -5.67 -4.32 -6.66
N VAL A 14 -4.36 -4.38 -6.90
CA VAL A 14 -3.45 -5.35 -6.30
C VAL A 14 -2.67 -4.64 -5.21
N VAL A 15 -2.44 -5.29 -4.06
CA VAL A 15 -1.65 -4.72 -2.97
C VAL A 15 -0.54 -5.68 -2.53
N THR A 16 0.69 -5.20 -2.78
CA THR A 16 2.05 -5.72 -2.59
C THR A 16 2.71 -5.53 -1.24
N SER A 17 3.43 -6.49 -0.63
CA SER A 17 4.57 -6.08 0.22
C SER A 17 5.75 -5.75 -0.69
N VAL A 18 6.52 -4.71 -0.37
CA VAL A 18 7.78 -4.41 -1.08
C VAL A 18 8.94 -4.94 -0.26
N GLU A 19 9.85 -5.68 -0.90
CA GLU A 19 11.07 -6.15 -0.24
C GLU A 19 12.08 -5.01 -0.15
N SER A 20 12.72 -4.88 1.01
CA SER A 20 13.86 -3.98 1.18
C SER A 20 15.02 -4.46 0.30
N ASN A 21 15.67 -3.53 -0.41
CA ASN A 21 16.73 -3.84 -1.37
C ASN A 21 17.79 -4.80 -0.77
N PRO A 22 18.13 -5.92 -1.45
CA PRO A 22 19.06 -6.93 -0.92
C PRO A 22 20.52 -6.45 -0.80
N ASP A 23 20.87 -5.27 -1.32
CA ASP A 23 22.25 -4.74 -1.33
C ASP A 23 22.80 -4.34 0.06
N GLY A 24 22.09 -4.61 1.15
CA GLY A 24 22.58 -4.44 2.53
C GLY A 24 22.85 -2.99 2.94
N LYS A 25 22.63 -2.01 2.06
CA LYS A 25 22.52 -0.61 2.42
C LYS A 25 21.18 -0.46 3.12
N LYS A 26 21.18 -0.04 4.39
CA LYS A 26 19.97 0.38 5.09
C LYS A 26 19.26 1.41 4.21
N SER A 27 18.20 0.99 3.54
CA SER A 27 17.23 1.92 3.01
C SER A 27 16.53 2.52 4.22
N ASP A 28 16.44 3.85 4.29
CA ASP A 28 15.65 4.51 5.35
C ASP A 28 14.14 4.18 5.21
N GLU A 29 13.75 3.62 4.07
CA GLU A 29 12.38 3.24 3.74
C GLU A 29 12.15 1.75 4.07
N GLU A 30 11.82 1.48 5.33
CA GLU A 30 11.36 0.17 5.80
C GLU A 30 9.82 0.09 5.83
N ASN A 31 9.27 -1.12 5.86
CA ASN A 31 7.82 -1.35 6.01
C ASN A 31 6.96 -0.81 4.85
N LEU A 32 7.53 -0.81 3.65
CA LEU A 32 6.86 -0.41 2.43
C LEU A 32 5.85 -1.47 1.93
N PHE A 33 4.77 -0.97 1.36
CA PHE A 33 3.82 -1.74 0.57
C PHE A 33 3.41 -0.93 -0.67
N GLU A 34 2.99 -1.65 -1.70
CA GLU A 34 2.61 -1.07 -2.98
C GLU A 34 1.13 -1.33 -3.25
N ILE A 35 0.42 -0.33 -3.76
CA ILE A 35 -0.93 -0.50 -4.33
C ILE A 35 -0.85 -0.21 -5.83
N ILE A 36 -1.23 -1.20 -6.64
CA ILE A 36 -1.39 -1.07 -8.08
C ILE A 36 -2.88 -0.97 -8.37
N THR A 37 -3.35 0.18 -8.84
CA THR A 37 -4.77 0.39 -9.16
C THR A 37 -5.19 -0.37 -10.42
N ALA A 38 -6.50 -0.45 -10.70
CA ALA A 38 -7.00 -1.03 -11.95
C ALA A 38 -6.47 -0.31 -13.21
N ASP A 39 -6.13 0.98 -13.10
CA ASP A 39 -5.53 1.78 -14.18
C ASP A 39 -3.98 1.68 -14.20
N GLU A 40 -3.42 0.65 -13.57
CA GLU A 40 -1.96 0.40 -13.51
C GLU A 40 -1.13 1.54 -12.90
N VAL A 41 -1.73 2.37 -12.04
CA VAL A 41 -1.00 3.37 -11.25
C VAL A 41 -0.42 2.72 -10.00
N HIS A 42 0.89 2.88 -9.80
CA HIS A 42 1.64 2.35 -8.66
C HIS A 42 1.79 3.40 -7.56
N TYR A 43 1.35 3.06 -6.34
CA TYR A 43 1.54 3.88 -5.15
C TYR A 43 2.38 3.14 -4.12
N TYR A 44 3.48 3.74 -3.69
CA TYR A 44 4.31 3.24 -2.59
C TYR A 44 3.92 3.95 -1.30
N LEU A 45 3.62 3.17 -0.27
CA LEU A 45 3.25 3.68 1.04
C LEU A 45 4.10 3.03 2.11
N GLN A 46 4.43 3.80 3.14
CA GLN A 46 5.21 3.37 4.28
C GLN A 46 4.33 3.28 5.53
N ALA A 47 4.35 2.14 6.21
CA ALA A 47 3.75 2.01 7.53
C ALA A 47 4.80 2.29 8.63
N ALA A 48 4.36 2.63 9.84
CA ALA A 48 5.29 2.89 10.94
C ALA A 48 5.96 1.60 11.46
N THR A 49 5.30 0.45 11.30
CA THR A 49 5.82 -0.86 11.76
C THR A 49 5.56 -2.00 10.76
N PRO A 50 6.30 -3.12 10.83
CA PRO A 50 6.04 -4.30 10.00
C PRO A 50 4.64 -4.90 10.23
N LYS A 51 4.17 -4.82 11.47
CA LYS A 51 2.82 -5.26 11.85
C LYS A 51 1.76 -4.41 11.18
N GLU A 52 1.90 -3.08 11.29
CA GLU A 52 0.97 -2.14 10.68
C GLU A 52 0.94 -2.27 9.16
N ARG A 53 2.10 -2.45 8.50
CA ARG A 53 2.16 -2.76 7.05
C ARG A 53 1.27 -3.96 6.72
N THR A 54 1.39 -5.03 7.50
CA THR A 54 0.60 -6.26 7.30
C THR A 54 -0.90 -6.01 7.51
N GLU A 55 -1.26 -5.16 8.48
CA GLU A 55 -2.65 -4.77 8.74
C GLU A 55 -3.22 -3.90 7.60
N TRP A 56 -2.45 -2.94 7.08
CA TRP A 56 -2.82 -2.13 5.92
C TRP A 56 -3.08 -2.98 4.68
N ILE A 57 -2.14 -3.88 4.33
CA ILE A 57 -2.30 -4.79 3.19
C ILE A 57 -3.60 -5.59 3.33
N LYS A 58 -3.85 -6.19 4.50
CA LYS A 58 -5.08 -6.97 4.74
C LYS A 58 -6.34 -6.12 4.63
N ALA A 59 -6.35 -4.93 5.21
CA ALA A 59 -7.50 -4.02 5.16
C ALA A 59 -7.84 -3.62 3.72
N ILE A 60 -6.82 -3.25 2.94
CA ILE A 60 -6.98 -2.89 1.53
C ILE A 60 -7.47 -4.08 0.71
N GLN A 61 -6.92 -5.28 0.92
CA GLN A 61 -7.37 -6.51 0.26
C GLN A 61 -8.84 -6.83 0.56
N VAL A 62 -9.31 -6.59 1.79
CA VAL A 62 -10.72 -6.78 2.15
C VAL A 62 -11.58 -5.74 1.43
N ALA A 63 -11.19 -4.46 1.50
CA ALA A 63 -11.93 -3.37 0.88
C ALA A 63 -12.01 -3.49 -0.65
N SER A 64 -10.95 -3.94 -1.32
CA SER A 64 -10.91 -4.12 -2.78
C SER A 64 -11.86 -5.20 -3.30
N ARG A 65 -12.18 -6.19 -2.45
CA ARG A 65 -13.14 -7.26 -2.75
C ARG A 65 -14.58 -6.88 -2.45
N THR A 66 -14.80 -5.97 -1.52
CA THR A 66 -16.15 -5.50 -1.18
C THR A 66 -16.53 -4.33 -2.06
N GLY A 67 -17.09 -4.60 -3.23
CA GLY A 67 -17.78 -3.56 -4.00
C GLY A 67 -19.09 -3.21 -3.31
N LYS A 68 -19.14 -2.06 -2.63
CA LYS A 68 -20.38 -1.36 -2.30
C LYS A 68 -20.52 -0.16 -3.21
#